data_AF-A0A1Q4DUA2-F1
#
_entry.id   AF-A0A1Q4DUA2-F1
#
_cell.length_a   1.000
_cell.length_b   1.000
_cell.length_c   1.000
_cell.angle_alpha   90.00
_cell.angle_beta   90.00
_cell.angle_gamma   90.00
#
_symmetry.space_group_name_H-M   'P 1'
#
loop_
_entity.id
_entity.type
_entity.pdbx_description
1 polymer ?
#
loop_
_entity_poly.entity_id
_entity_poly.type
_entity_poly.pdbx_seq_one_letter_code
_entity_poly.pdbx_strand_id
1 'polypeptide(L)'
;MILSLLLMLQTAPAPQDELNIEVVGRRLAAISATVRQGPGGKLGCALSASSGYAKLDEQLCRTATQCVRKGARDAAAVKTCIDRRKPELLTDFKRSWRAGQ
;
A
#
# COMPACT_ATOMS: atom_id res chain seq x y z
N MET A 1 43.14 34.64 2.05
CA MET A 1 41.75 35.10 2.27
C MET A 1 40.82 33.95 1.93
N ILE A 2 40.02 33.56 2.94
CA ILE A 2 38.68 32.98 2.89
C ILE A 2 38.47 31.75 1.99
N LEU A 3 38.59 30.61 2.69
CA LEU A 3 37.94 29.33 2.45
C LEU A 3 36.41 29.54 2.41
N SER A 4 35.78 29.47 1.23
CA SER A 4 34.32 29.45 1.11
C SER A 4 33.84 28.10 0.62
N LEU A 5 33.65 27.22 1.60
CA LEU A 5 32.86 26.01 1.55
C LEU A 5 31.39 26.42 1.33
N LEU A 6 30.87 26.26 0.11
CA LEU A 6 29.42 26.38 -0.15
C LEU A 6 28.88 25.00 -0.48
N LEU A 7 28.55 24.33 0.62
CA LEU A 7 27.49 23.35 0.82
C LEU A 7 26.51 23.27 -0.38
N MET A 8 26.64 22.23 -1.20
CA MET A 8 25.53 21.80 -2.06
C MET A 8 24.46 21.22 -1.15
N LEU A 9 23.57 22.10 -0.67
CA LEU A 9 22.37 21.72 0.05
C LEU A 9 21.47 20.97 -0.93
N GLN A 10 21.41 19.67 -0.74
CA GLN A 10 20.67 18.73 -1.57
C GLN A 10 19.21 19.15 -1.66
N THR A 11 18.71 19.26 -2.89
CA THR A 11 17.30 19.48 -3.21
C THR A 11 16.46 18.37 -2.58
N ALA A 12 15.70 18.71 -1.53
CA ALA A 12 14.65 17.85 -1.02
C ALA A 12 13.70 17.49 -2.18
N PRO A 13 13.28 16.21 -2.32
CA PRO A 13 12.27 15.85 -3.29
C PRO A 13 11.02 16.69 -3.04
N ALA A 14 10.69 17.48 -4.04
CA ALA A 14 9.76 18.58 -3.95
C ALA A 14 8.31 18.08 -3.85
N PRO A 15 7.38 18.88 -3.30
CA PRO A 15 5.94 18.62 -3.04
C PRO A 15 5.16 17.68 -3.97
N GLN A 16 5.58 17.48 -5.22
CA GLN A 16 5.03 16.52 -6.16
C GLN A 16 5.07 15.08 -5.64
N ASP A 17 6.11 14.68 -4.91
CA ASP A 17 6.17 13.32 -4.35
C ASP A 17 5.16 13.10 -3.23
N GLU A 18 4.91 14.14 -2.43
CA GLU A 18 3.89 14.07 -1.38
C GLU A 18 2.48 14.01 -2.00
N LEU A 19 2.22 14.78 -3.06
CA LEU A 19 0.99 14.72 -3.84
C LEU A 19 0.76 13.33 -4.45
N ASN A 20 1.82 12.71 -5.00
CA ASN A 20 1.75 11.36 -5.55
C ASN A 20 1.38 10.34 -4.48
N ILE A 21 2.04 10.40 -3.32
CA ILE A 21 1.74 9.54 -2.17
C ILE A 21 0.28 9.73 -1.70
N GLU A 22 -0.23 10.96 -1.68
CA GLU A 22 -1.59 11.26 -1.29
C GLU A 22 -2.61 10.65 -2.27
N VAL A 23 -2.36 10.77 -3.58
CA VAL A 23 -3.18 10.13 -4.62
C VAL A 23 -3.20 8.61 -4.44
N VAL A 24 -2.05 8.00 -4.17
CA VAL A 24 -1.96 6.55 -3.89
C VAL A 24 -2.75 6.19 -2.64
N GLY A 25 -2.63 6.98 -1.57
CA GLY A 25 -3.39 6.77 -0.35
C GLY A 25 -4.91 6.81 -0.56
N ARG A 26 -5.39 7.79 -1.34
CA ARG A 26 -6.81 7.87 -1.72
C ARG A 26 -7.26 6.67 -2.54
N ARG A 27 -6.46 6.23 -3.52
CA ARG A 27 -6.76 5.04 -4.32
C ARG A 27 -6.82 3.79 -3.43
N LEU A 28 -5.82 3.57 -2.57
CA LEU A 28 -5.79 2.46 -1.63
C LEU A 28 -7.03 2.42 -0.74
N ALA A 29 -7.47 3.58 -0.23
CA ALA A 29 -8.67 3.67 0.59
C ALA A 29 -9.92 3.18 -0.17
N ALA A 30 -10.05 3.56 -1.45
CA ALA A 30 -11.19 3.20 -2.30
C ALA A 30 -11.17 1.75 -2.82
N ILE A 31 -10.01 1.09 -2.89
CA ILE A 31 -9.91 -0.27 -3.41
C ILE A 31 -10.61 -1.26 -2.47
N SER A 32 -11.45 -2.12 -3.04
CA SER A 32 -11.97 -3.31 -2.39
C SER A 32 -11.17 -4.53 -2.86
N ALA A 33 -10.77 -5.39 -1.92
CA ALA A 33 -10.12 -6.66 -2.22
C ALA A 33 -11.06 -7.81 -1.86
N THR A 34 -11.29 -8.70 -2.81
CA THR A 34 -12.14 -9.88 -2.67
C THR A 34 -11.29 -11.13 -2.71
N VAL A 35 -11.46 -12.01 -1.73
CA VAL A 35 -10.78 -13.30 -1.69
C VAL A 35 -11.77 -14.39 -2.05
N ARG A 36 -11.35 -15.30 -2.95
CA ARG A 36 -12.12 -16.49 -3.31
C ARG A 36 -11.31 -17.73 -2.99
N GLN A 37 -11.97 -18.74 -2.46
CA GLN A 37 -11.37 -20.05 -2.23
C GLN A 37 -11.65 -20.94 -3.45
N GLY A 38 -10.60 -21.37 -4.12
CA GLY A 38 -10.64 -22.28 -5.26
C GLY A 38 -10.42 -23.74 -4.87
N PRO A 39 -10.30 -24.63 -5.87
CA PRO A 39 -10.05 -26.06 -5.67
C PRO A 39 -8.81 -26.32 -4.80
N GLY A 40 -8.90 -27.31 -3.91
CA GLY A 40 -7.81 -27.67 -3.00
C GLY A 40 -7.52 -26.61 -1.93
N GLY A 41 -8.43 -25.67 -1.69
CA GLY A 41 -8.28 -24.64 -0.65
C GLY A 41 -7.35 -23.49 -1.02
N LYS A 42 -6.96 -23.37 -2.30
CA LYS A 42 -6.14 -22.25 -2.79
C LYS A 42 -6.93 -20.95 -2.68
N LEU A 43 -6.30 -19.89 -2.15
CA LEU A 43 -6.92 -18.57 -2.07
C LEU A 43 -6.48 -17.72 -3.26
N GLY A 44 -7.43 -17.24 -4.03
CA GLY A 44 -7.26 -16.20 -5.04
C GLY A 44 -7.70 -14.84 -4.51
N CYS A 45 -7.09 -13.77 -5.02
CA CYS A 45 -7.46 -12.39 -4.70
C CYS A 45 -7.78 -11.62 -5.99
N ALA A 46 -8.81 -10.79 -5.93
CA ALA A 46 -9.14 -9.82 -6.98
C ALA A 46 -9.32 -8.44 -6.35
N LEU A 47 -8.78 -7.41 -7.01
CA LEU A 47 -8.95 -6.02 -6.60
C LEU A 47 -9.97 -5.33 -7.50
N SER A 48 -10.78 -4.45 -6.93
CA SER A 48 -11.75 -3.65 -7.70
C SER A 48 -11.10 -2.62 -8.62
N ALA A 49 -9.86 -2.21 -8.29
CA ALA A 49 -9.03 -1.29 -9.05
C ALA A 49 -7.56 -1.44 -8.61
N SER A 50 -6.64 -0.80 -9.34
CA SER A 50 -5.23 -0.69 -8.95
C SER A 50 -4.96 0.59 -8.16
N SER A 51 -4.02 0.55 -7.23
CA SER A 51 -3.48 1.75 -6.57
C SER A 51 -2.57 2.58 -7.50
N GLY A 52 -2.16 2.00 -8.63
CA GLY A 52 -1.10 2.51 -9.50
C GLY A 52 0.28 1.97 -9.15
N TYR A 53 0.40 1.13 -8.10
CA TYR A 53 1.66 0.58 -7.62
C TYR A 53 1.53 -0.93 -7.38
N ALA A 54 2.11 -1.72 -8.28
CA ALA A 54 1.98 -3.18 -8.29
C ALA A 54 2.37 -3.83 -6.95
N LYS A 55 3.43 -3.34 -6.29
CA LYS A 55 3.87 -3.86 -4.99
C LYS A 55 2.86 -3.61 -3.87
N LEU A 56 2.18 -2.46 -3.89
CA LEU A 56 1.13 -2.13 -2.92
C LEU A 56 -0.14 -2.96 -3.18
N ASP A 57 -0.50 -3.15 -4.45
CA ASP A 57 -1.63 -4.01 -4.84
C ASP A 57 -1.40 -5.46 -4.41
N GLU A 58 -0.18 -5.97 -4.61
CA GLU A 58 0.21 -7.31 -4.16
C GLU A 58 0.17 -7.43 -2.63
N GLN A 59 0.67 -6.44 -1.90
CA GLN A 59 0.58 -6.37 -0.44
C GLN A 59 -0.87 -6.39 0.04
N LEU A 60 -1.75 -5.62 -0.60
CA LEU A 60 -3.18 -5.60 -0.29
C LEU A 60 -3.81 -6.99 -0.48
N CYS A 61 -3.48 -7.68 -1.58
CA CYS A 61 -3.95 -9.05 -1.82
C CYS A 61 -3.42 -10.06 -0.79
N ARG A 62 -2.14 -9.97 -0.41
CA ARG A 62 -1.59 -10.80 0.67
C ARG A 62 -2.30 -10.55 2.00
N THR A 63 -2.55 -9.29 2.35
CA THR A 63 -3.32 -8.93 3.55
C THR A 63 -4.73 -9.52 3.50
N ALA A 64 -5.43 -9.40 2.36
CA ALA A 64 -6.77 -9.96 2.19
C ALA A 64 -6.79 -11.48 2.40
N THR A 65 -5.85 -12.22 1.77
CA THR A 65 -5.75 -13.68 1.97
C THR A 65 -5.36 -14.06 3.39
N GLN A 66 -4.52 -13.27 4.07
CA GLN A 66 -4.21 -13.48 5.49
C GLN A 66 -5.43 -13.26 6.39
N CYS A 67 -6.29 -12.27 6.10
CA CYS A 67 -7.53 -12.08 6.84
C CYS A 67 -8.41 -13.34 6.83
N VAL A 68 -8.57 -13.96 5.65
CA VAL A 68 -9.32 -15.23 5.53
C VAL A 68 -8.62 -16.36 6.29
N ARG A 69 -7.29 -16.50 6.14
CA ARG A 69 -6.51 -17.52 6.88
C ARG A 69 -6.60 -17.38 8.40
N LYS A 70 -6.72 -16.14 8.90
CA LYS A 70 -6.85 -15.83 10.34
C LYS A 70 -8.29 -15.96 10.85
N GLY A 71 -9.25 -16.32 10.01
CA GLY A 71 -10.61 -16.68 10.43
C GLY A 71 -11.70 -15.70 10.02
N ALA A 72 -11.44 -14.68 9.20
CA ALA A 72 -12.52 -13.90 8.61
C ALA A 72 -13.32 -14.78 7.62
N ARG A 73 -14.60 -15.04 7.90
CA ARG A 73 -15.41 -16.02 7.14
C ARG A 73 -16.40 -15.41 6.16
N ASP A 74 -17.02 -14.29 6.52
CA ASP A 74 -17.96 -13.59 5.66
C ASP A 74 -17.34 -12.35 5.00
N ALA A 75 -18.03 -11.81 3.99
CA ALA A 75 -17.55 -10.66 3.23
C ALA A 75 -17.34 -9.41 4.10
N ALA A 76 -18.19 -9.19 5.12
CA ALA A 76 -18.08 -8.04 6.00
C ALA A 76 -16.86 -8.18 6.92
N ALA A 77 -16.64 -9.36 7.52
CA ALA A 77 -15.48 -9.66 8.35
C ALA A 77 -14.17 -9.53 7.55
N VAL A 78 -14.15 -10.01 6.31
CA VAL A 78 -12.99 -9.86 5.41
C VAL A 78 -12.74 -8.39 5.11
N LYS A 79 -13.78 -7.63 4.74
CA LYS A 79 -13.68 -6.20 4.46
C LYS A 79 -13.17 -5.43 5.68
N THR A 80 -13.75 -5.63 6.86
CA THR A 80 -13.32 -4.97 8.10
C THR A 80 -11.87 -5.28 8.45
N CYS A 81 -11.43 -6.53 8.27
CA CYS A 81 -10.04 -6.90 8.49
C CYS A 81 -9.08 -6.19 7.52
N ILE A 82 -9.43 -6.13 6.24
CA ILE A 82 -8.64 -5.43 5.21
C ILE A 82 -8.58 -3.93 5.51
N ASP A 83 -9.73 -3.30 5.77
CA ASP A 83 -9.81 -1.86 6.01
C ASP A 83 -9.00 -1.43 7.24
N ARG A 84 -8.99 -2.26 8.30
CA ARG A 84 -8.13 -2.05 9.48
C ARG A 84 -6.64 -2.06 9.15
N ARG A 85 -6.23 -2.77 8.10
CA ARG A 85 -4.83 -2.96 7.70
C ARG A 85 -4.35 -1.95 6.66
N LYS A 86 -5.25 -1.30 5.91
CA LYS A 86 -4.89 -0.29 4.90
C LYS A 86 -3.99 0.84 5.42
N PRO A 87 -4.17 1.40 6.65
CA PRO A 87 -3.28 2.43 7.17
C PRO A 87 -1.83 1.95 7.36
N GLU A 88 -1.64 0.71 7.80
CA GLU A 88 -0.33 0.06 7.96
C GLU A 88 0.33 -0.11 6.58
N LEU A 89 -0.41 -0.62 5.59
CA LEU A 89 0.06 -0.75 4.20
C LEU A 89 0.50 0.58 3.60
N LEU A 90 -0.26 1.66 3.82
CA LEU A 90 0.10 2.99 3.33
C LEU A 90 1.37 3.53 4.01
N THR A 91 1.54 3.24 5.31
CA THR A 91 2.73 3.66 6.07
C THR A 91 3.98 2.94 5.56
N ASP A 92 3.88 1.64 5.31
CA ASP A 92 4.98 0.84 4.75
C ASP A 92 5.32 1.26 3.31
N PHE A 93 4.31 1.59 2.51
CA PHE A 93 4.49 2.15 1.18
C PHE A 93 5.26 3.49 1.24
N LYS A 94 4.82 4.42 2.10
CA LYS A 94 5.48 5.73 2.30
C LYS A 94 6.95 5.56 2.69
N ARG A 95 7.24 4.61 3.59
CA ARG A 95 8.61 4.32 4.02
C ARG A 95 9.46 3.77 2.87
N SER A 96 8.91 2.81 2.12
CA SER A 96 9.62 2.19 0.99
C SER A 96 9.88 3.17 -0.15
N TRP A 97 8.91 4.05 -0.43
CA TRP A 97 9.05 5.11 -1.44
C TRP A 97 10.19 6.06 -1.10
N ARG A 98 10.23 6.55 0.15
CA ARG A 98 11.29 7.45 0.63
C ARG A 98 12.69 6.82 0.66
N ALA A 99 12.77 5.49 0.81
CA ALA A 99 14.04 4.77 0.84
C ALA A 99 14.56 4.37 -0.57
N GLY A 100 13.71 4.48 -1.58
CA GLY A 100 14.06 4.20 -2.99
C GLY A 100 14.28 5.46 -3.83
N GLN A 101 14.16 6.64 -3.21
CA GLN A 101 14.70 7.90 -3.72
C GLN A 101 16.11 8.10 -3.21
#